data_AF-A0A674HZZ9-F1
#
_entry.id   AF-A0A674HZZ9-F1
#
_cell.length_a   1.000
_cell.length_b   1.000
_cell.length_c   1.000
_cell.angle_alpha   90.00
_cell.angle_beta   90.00
_cell.angle_gamma   90.00
#
_symmetry.space_group_name_H-M   'P 1'
#
loop_
_entity.id
_entity.type
_entity.pdbx_description
1 polymer ?
#
loop_
_entity_poly.entity_id
_entity_poly.type
_entity_poly.pdbx_seq_one_letter_code
_entity_poly.pdbx_strand_id
1 'polypeptide(L)'
;TKFNNSYYILRGLPVLCVRQGYEELERQLKEVFKERSNILRQLSKTSKELEGIKVNLQSLKNDEASAKSDVQKLLELGQKQREEMKSLQEAFQKQLNEAAEKAEKQQATVTFLNILVFLNSKTIFFSQNKSLKNKLLSGNKLCGIHAEESKKIQAQLKEFRYGKKDLIFKAQQLTDLEQKLAIAKDKLEKAALDKESQLKALKETVQLCLSSVLHNQPPGTNIIPSKPTEKLTSQVTNDSKVPFQVTNTKSWKNMGSNPVFDIDSTPVPVFSAGSNLVCVLSSNL
;
A
#
# COMPACT_ATOMS: atom_id res chain seq x y z
N THR A 1 -128.20 -106.37 -43.41
CA THR A 1 -127.87 -105.01 -43.91
C THR A 1 -126.41 -105.03 -44.35
N LYS A 2 -126.16 -104.77 -45.63
CA LYS A 2 -124.86 -104.91 -46.32
C LYS A 2 -124.02 -103.61 -46.20
N PHE A 3 -122.70 -103.81 -46.28
CA PHE A 3 -121.59 -102.86 -46.45
C PHE A 3 -121.84 -101.68 -47.40
N ASN A 4 -121.17 -100.54 -47.09
CA ASN A 4 -120.43 -99.61 -47.98
C ASN A 4 -120.35 -98.22 -47.32
N ASN A 5 -119.38 -97.32 -47.50
CA ASN A 5 -118.14 -97.25 -48.27
C ASN A 5 -117.66 -95.79 -48.06
N SER A 6 -116.46 -95.55 -47.50
CA SER A 6 -115.82 -94.22 -47.58
C SER A 6 -114.31 -94.35 -47.40
N TYR A 7 -113.69 -95.06 -48.34
CA TYR A 7 -112.26 -95.08 -48.56
C TYR A 7 -111.97 -94.52 -49.95
N TYR A 8 -112.13 -93.22 -50.15
CA TYR A 8 -111.63 -92.54 -51.36
C TYR A 8 -111.39 -91.06 -51.09
N ILE A 9 -110.26 -90.69 -50.46
CA ILE A 9 -109.38 -89.58 -50.89
C ILE A 9 -107.98 -89.86 -50.31
N LEU A 10 -107.25 -90.82 -50.88
CA LEU A 10 -105.78 -90.82 -50.79
C LEU A 10 -105.28 -90.36 -52.17
N ARG A 11 -105.32 -89.04 -52.39
CA ARG A 11 -104.78 -88.38 -53.58
C ARG A 11 -103.25 -88.53 -53.55
N GLY A 12 -102.70 -88.97 -54.67
CA GLY A 12 -101.33 -89.46 -54.77
C GLY A 12 -100.21 -88.42 -54.71
N LEU A 13 -99.03 -88.95 -54.39
CA LEU A 13 -97.65 -88.49 -54.67
C LEU A 13 -97.20 -87.15 -54.03
N PRO A 14 -95.94 -87.07 -53.55
CA PRO A 14 -94.77 -87.55 -54.30
C PRO A 14 -93.80 -88.46 -53.53
N VAL A 15 -93.60 -89.66 -54.07
CA VAL A 15 -92.41 -90.51 -53.85
C VAL A 15 -91.12 -89.84 -54.41
N LEU A 16 -91.25 -88.73 -55.13
CA LEU A 16 -90.13 -87.86 -55.52
C LEU A 16 -89.73 -86.86 -54.41
N CYS A 17 -90.58 -86.58 -53.40
CA CYS A 17 -90.26 -85.64 -52.31
C CYS A 17 -89.26 -86.21 -51.30
N VAL A 18 -89.28 -87.53 -51.08
CA VAL A 18 -88.45 -88.18 -50.03
C VAL A 18 -87.00 -88.37 -50.48
N ARG A 19 -86.76 -88.58 -51.79
CA ARG A 19 -85.38 -88.66 -52.33
C ARG A 19 -84.65 -87.32 -52.30
N GLN A 20 -85.35 -86.22 -52.54
CA GLN A 20 -84.74 -84.88 -52.56
C GLN A 20 -84.34 -84.38 -51.17
N GLY A 21 -85.09 -84.75 -50.13
CA GLY A 21 -84.75 -84.43 -48.73
C GLY A 21 -83.51 -85.16 -48.21
N TYR A 22 -83.26 -86.40 -48.67
CA TYR A 22 -82.07 -87.15 -48.27
C TYR A 22 -80.79 -86.59 -48.89
N GLU A 23 -80.81 -86.18 -50.15
CA GLU A 23 -79.65 -85.54 -50.79
C GLU A 23 -79.32 -84.17 -50.17
N GLU A 24 -80.35 -83.39 -49.79
CA GLU A 24 -80.15 -82.12 -49.08
C GLU A 24 -79.56 -82.34 -47.68
N LEU A 25 -80.08 -83.33 -46.93
CA LEU A 25 -79.56 -83.69 -45.61
C LEU A 25 -78.11 -84.20 -45.68
N GLU A 26 -77.77 -85.01 -46.69
CA GLU A 26 -76.40 -85.47 -46.91
C GLU A 26 -75.46 -84.29 -47.25
N ARG A 27 -75.94 -83.30 -48.01
CA ARG A 27 -75.18 -82.09 -48.33
C ARG A 27 -74.92 -81.25 -47.09
N GLN A 28 -75.94 -81.02 -46.26
CA GLN A 28 -75.80 -80.33 -44.97
C GLN A 28 -74.82 -81.04 -44.03
N LEU A 29 -74.89 -82.38 -43.96
CA LEU A 29 -73.98 -83.14 -43.12
C LEU A 29 -72.52 -82.98 -43.55
N LYS A 30 -72.24 -83.03 -44.85
CA LYS A 30 -70.89 -82.78 -45.41
C LYS A 30 -70.39 -81.37 -45.10
N GLU A 31 -71.27 -80.38 -45.17
CA GLU A 31 -70.95 -79.00 -44.84
C GLU A 31 -70.62 -78.84 -43.35
N VAL A 32 -71.44 -79.41 -42.45
CA VAL A 32 -71.17 -79.43 -41.00
C VAL A 32 -69.84 -80.12 -40.69
N PHE A 33 -69.51 -81.24 -41.35
CA PHE A 33 -68.21 -81.90 -41.16
C PHE A 33 -67.04 -81.04 -41.65
N LYS A 34 -67.21 -80.31 -42.75
CA LYS A 34 -66.21 -79.39 -43.29
C LYS A 34 -66.01 -78.19 -42.35
N GLU A 35 -67.08 -77.59 -41.85
CA GLU A 35 -67.03 -76.53 -40.85
C GLU A 35 -66.35 -76.99 -39.57
N ARG A 36 -66.76 -78.13 -39.02
CA ARG A 36 -66.15 -78.72 -37.83
C ARG A 36 -64.64 -78.94 -38.01
N SER A 37 -64.23 -79.47 -39.15
CA SER A 37 -62.81 -79.69 -39.46
C SER A 37 -62.03 -78.38 -39.57
N ASN A 38 -62.64 -77.35 -40.17
CA ASN A 38 -62.03 -76.03 -40.29
C ASN A 38 -61.88 -75.36 -38.93
N ILE A 39 -62.90 -75.44 -38.06
CA ILE A 39 -62.87 -74.96 -36.68
C ILE A 39 -61.76 -75.67 -35.88
N LEU A 40 -61.65 -77.00 -35.98
CA LEU A 40 -60.58 -77.77 -35.32
C LEU A 40 -59.19 -77.32 -35.78
N ARG A 41 -59.00 -77.06 -37.08
CA ARG A 41 -57.75 -76.54 -37.62
C ARG A 41 -57.42 -75.15 -37.08
N GLN A 42 -58.40 -74.26 -36.99
CA GLN A 42 -58.21 -72.93 -36.40
C GLN A 42 -57.86 -73.01 -34.92
N LEU A 43 -58.60 -73.81 -34.14
CA LEU A 43 -58.31 -74.04 -32.71
C LEU A 43 -56.89 -74.58 -32.50
N SER A 44 -56.44 -75.50 -33.35
CA SER A 44 -55.07 -76.01 -33.30
C SER A 44 -54.02 -74.93 -33.60
N LYS A 45 -54.30 -74.03 -34.56
CA LYS A 45 -53.43 -72.89 -34.87
C LYS A 45 -53.36 -71.91 -33.69
N THR A 46 -54.52 -71.51 -33.17
CA THR A 46 -54.62 -70.59 -32.02
C THR A 46 -53.95 -71.17 -30.76
N SER A 47 -54.05 -72.48 -30.54
CA SER A 47 -53.38 -73.15 -29.42
C SER A 47 -51.85 -73.05 -29.50
N LYS A 48 -51.26 -73.19 -30.70
CA LYS A 48 -49.81 -73.03 -30.90
C LYS A 48 -49.36 -71.58 -30.70
N GLU A 49 -50.14 -70.62 -31.21
CA GLU A 49 -49.89 -69.20 -31.00
C GLU A 49 -49.93 -68.83 -29.51
N LEU A 50 -50.87 -69.41 -28.75
CA LEU A 50 -50.99 -69.20 -27.31
C LEU A 50 -49.77 -69.72 -26.53
N GLU A 51 -49.24 -70.90 -26.88
CA GLU A 51 -47.99 -71.38 -26.26
C GLU A 51 -46.79 -70.48 -26.60
N GLY A 52 -46.73 -69.92 -27.81
CA GLY A 52 -45.72 -68.90 -28.16
C GLY A 52 -45.84 -67.65 -27.30
N ILE A 53 -47.07 -67.13 -27.10
CA ILE A 53 -47.34 -65.97 -26.24
C ILE A 53 -46.92 -66.26 -24.79
N LYS A 54 -47.19 -67.46 -24.27
CA LYS A 54 -46.81 -67.87 -22.92
C LYS A 54 -45.29 -67.85 -22.70
N VAL A 55 -44.52 -68.34 -23.67
CA VAL A 55 -43.05 -68.27 -23.61
C VAL A 55 -42.57 -66.82 -23.60
N ASN A 56 -43.13 -65.96 -24.47
CA ASN A 56 -42.80 -64.54 -24.52
C ASN A 56 -43.17 -63.80 -23.21
N LEU A 57 -44.28 -64.15 -22.58
CA LEU A 57 -44.65 -63.59 -21.27
C LEU A 57 -43.64 -63.97 -20.19
N GLN A 58 -43.15 -65.21 -20.23
CA GLN A 58 -42.15 -65.67 -19.26
C GLN A 58 -40.79 -64.98 -19.47
N SER A 59 -40.36 -64.76 -20.73
CA SER A 59 -39.15 -63.99 -21.00
C SER A 59 -39.30 -62.53 -20.56
N LEU A 60 -40.42 -61.88 -20.89
CA LEU A 60 -40.71 -60.51 -20.46
C LEU A 60 -40.69 -60.35 -18.93
N LYS A 61 -41.20 -61.34 -18.20
CA LYS A 61 -41.15 -61.33 -16.72
C LYS A 61 -39.72 -61.38 -16.19
N ASN A 62 -38.84 -62.14 -16.85
CA ASN A 62 -37.43 -62.20 -16.47
C ASN A 62 -36.71 -60.90 -16.83
N ASP A 63 -37.00 -60.33 -18.00
CA ASP A 63 -36.45 -59.04 -18.45
C ASP A 63 -36.88 -57.90 -17.50
N GLU A 64 -38.14 -57.90 -17.05
CA GLU A 64 -38.64 -56.96 -16.05
C GLU A 64 -37.88 -57.08 -14.71
N ALA A 65 -37.61 -58.30 -14.26
CA ALA A 65 -36.84 -58.52 -13.04
C ALA A 65 -35.39 -58.03 -13.17
N SER A 66 -34.76 -58.26 -14.33
CA SER A 66 -33.42 -57.74 -14.63
C SER A 66 -33.41 -56.22 -14.65
N ALA A 67 -34.35 -55.60 -15.38
CA ALA A 67 -34.47 -54.15 -15.49
C ALA A 67 -34.69 -53.48 -14.11
N LYS A 68 -35.49 -54.09 -13.23
CA LYS A 68 -35.65 -53.61 -11.84
C LYS A 68 -34.34 -53.65 -11.06
N SER A 69 -33.54 -54.70 -11.20
CA SER A 69 -32.23 -54.79 -10.55
C SER A 69 -31.25 -53.72 -11.06
N ASP A 70 -31.23 -53.47 -12.37
CA ASP A 70 -30.33 -52.49 -12.96
C ASP A 70 -30.73 -51.05 -12.60
N VAL A 71 -32.03 -50.74 -12.57
CA VAL A 71 -32.54 -49.45 -12.06
C VAL A 71 -32.16 -49.24 -10.60
N GLN A 72 -32.25 -50.28 -9.77
CA GLN A 72 -31.85 -50.21 -8.36
C GLN A 72 -30.35 -49.89 -8.20
N LYS A 73 -29.47 -50.57 -8.96
CA LYS A 73 -28.02 -50.29 -8.94
C LYS A 73 -27.69 -48.88 -9.40
N LEU A 74 -28.37 -48.39 -10.45
CA LEU A 74 -28.19 -47.01 -10.94
C LEU A 74 -28.57 -45.99 -9.87
N LEU A 75 -29.63 -46.25 -9.10
CA LEU A 75 -30.05 -45.37 -8.00
C LEU A 75 -29.00 -45.32 -6.89
N GLU A 76 -28.44 -46.48 -6.51
CA GLU A 76 -27.37 -46.59 -5.51
C GLU A 76 -26.09 -45.86 -5.96
N LEU A 77 -25.67 -46.04 -7.21
CA LEU A 77 -24.54 -45.30 -7.79
C LEU A 77 -24.79 -43.79 -7.79
N GLY A 78 -25.99 -43.36 -8.17
CA GLY A 78 -26.38 -41.95 -8.14
C GLY A 78 -26.35 -41.36 -6.73
N GLN A 79 -26.75 -42.12 -5.72
CA GLN A 79 -26.65 -41.69 -4.32
C GLN A 79 -25.19 -41.59 -3.86
N LYS A 80 -24.37 -42.60 -4.17
CA LYS A 80 -22.94 -42.60 -3.84
C LYS A 80 -22.21 -41.41 -4.45
N GLN A 81 -22.48 -41.08 -5.71
CA GLN A 81 -21.90 -39.90 -6.36
C GLN A 81 -22.30 -38.59 -5.67
N ARG A 82 -23.55 -38.47 -5.20
CA ARG A 82 -23.99 -37.30 -4.42
C ARG A 82 -23.25 -37.18 -3.09
N GLU A 83 -23.03 -38.28 -2.40
CA GLU A 83 -22.30 -38.32 -1.13
C GLU A 83 -20.80 -38.00 -1.33
N GLU A 84 -20.16 -38.56 -2.35
CA GLU A 84 -18.76 -38.26 -2.71
C GLU A 84 -18.60 -36.78 -3.08
N MET A 85 -19.51 -36.23 -3.89
CA MET A 85 -19.50 -34.81 -4.25
C MET A 85 -19.69 -33.90 -3.04
N LYS A 86 -20.57 -34.30 -2.10
CA LYS A 86 -20.77 -33.57 -0.85
C LYS A 86 -19.52 -33.61 0.04
N SER A 87 -18.90 -34.78 0.20
CA SER A 87 -17.66 -34.93 0.97
C SER A 87 -16.52 -34.10 0.37
N LEU A 88 -16.40 -34.08 -0.95
CA LEU A 88 -15.42 -33.26 -1.66
C LEU A 88 -15.68 -31.77 -1.45
N GLN A 89 -16.94 -31.33 -1.53
CA GLN A 89 -17.33 -29.95 -1.24
C GLN A 89 -16.97 -29.55 0.21
N GLU A 90 -17.24 -30.40 1.18
CA GLU A 90 -16.88 -30.19 2.59
C GLU A 90 -15.35 -30.11 2.78
N ALA A 91 -14.58 -30.95 2.09
CA ALA A 91 -13.12 -30.92 2.12
C ALA A 91 -12.56 -29.60 1.55
N PHE A 92 -13.09 -29.12 0.42
CA PHE A 92 -12.71 -27.82 -0.14
C PHE A 92 -13.09 -26.65 0.78
N GLN A 93 -14.29 -26.68 1.37
CA GLN A 93 -14.71 -25.65 2.31
C GLN A 93 -13.78 -25.61 3.54
N LYS A 94 -13.37 -26.78 4.04
CA LYS A 94 -12.41 -26.88 5.14
C LYS A 94 -11.05 -26.28 4.77
N GLN A 95 -10.54 -26.57 3.57
CA GLN A 95 -9.29 -25.98 3.09
C GLN A 95 -9.36 -24.45 2.96
N LEU A 96 -10.48 -23.91 2.45
CA LEU A 96 -10.70 -22.47 2.37
C LEU A 96 -10.71 -21.81 3.76
N ASN A 97 -11.40 -22.44 4.72
CA ASN A 97 -11.45 -21.93 6.09
C ASN A 97 -10.07 -21.97 6.78
N GLU A 98 -9.31 -23.06 6.61
CA GLU A 98 -7.96 -23.18 7.18
C GLU A 98 -6.99 -22.18 6.55
N ALA A 99 -7.06 -21.97 5.24
CA ALA A 99 -6.27 -20.97 4.54
C ALA A 99 -6.61 -19.55 5.01
N ALA A 100 -7.90 -19.25 5.22
CA ALA A 100 -8.36 -17.97 5.76
C ALA A 100 -7.85 -17.72 7.19
N GLU A 101 -7.93 -18.72 8.08
CA GLU A 101 -7.41 -18.62 9.45
C GLU A 101 -5.89 -18.42 9.47
N LYS A 102 -5.16 -19.11 8.59
CA LYS A 102 -3.71 -18.92 8.44
C LYS A 102 -3.37 -17.51 7.94
N ALA A 103 -4.12 -16.98 6.99
CA ALA A 103 -3.94 -15.61 6.49
C ALA A 103 -4.24 -14.58 7.58
N GLU A 104 -5.27 -14.77 8.39
CA GLU A 104 -5.60 -13.89 9.52
C GLU A 104 -4.48 -13.87 10.58
N LYS A 105 -3.93 -15.04 10.94
CA LYS A 105 -2.79 -15.13 11.86
C LYS A 105 -1.55 -14.42 11.33
N GLN A 106 -1.26 -14.60 10.03
CA GLN A 106 -0.17 -13.89 9.37
C GLN A 106 -0.41 -12.37 9.38
N GLN A 107 -1.63 -11.93 9.06
CA GLN A 107 -2.01 -10.52 9.06
C GLN A 107 -1.86 -9.89 10.46
N ALA A 108 -2.25 -10.59 11.51
CA ALA A 108 -2.04 -10.14 12.89
C ALA A 108 -0.55 -9.99 13.22
N THR A 109 0.29 -10.94 12.79
CA THR A 109 1.74 -10.90 12.99
C THR A 109 2.39 -9.74 12.24
N VAL A 110 2.02 -9.52 10.98
CA VAL A 110 2.48 -8.38 10.18
C VAL A 110 2.10 -7.06 10.84
N THR A 111 0.86 -6.95 11.33
CA THR A 111 0.39 -5.74 12.04
C THR A 111 1.20 -5.48 13.30
N PHE A 112 1.48 -6.52 14.09
CA PHE A 112 2.33 -6.41 15.29
C PHE A 112 3.76 -5.96 14.95
N LEU A 113 4.39 -6.59 13.95
CA LEU A 113 5.73 -6.22 13.50
C LEU A 113 5.78 -4.77 12.99
N ASN A 114 4.77 -4.34 12.23
CA ASN A 114 4.66 -2.96 11.77
C ASN A 114 4.61 -1.95 12.92
N ILE A 115 3.83 -2.25 13.98
CA ILE A 115 3.77 -1.40 15.19
C ILE A 115 5.15 -1.35 15.86
N LEU A 116 5.81 -2.49 16.03
CA LEU A 116 7.11 -2.56 16.67
C LEU A 116 8.20 -1.80 15.88
N VAL A 117 8.22 -1.97 14.56
CA VAL A 117 9.11 -1.22 13.66
C VAL A 117 8.82 0.28 13.72
N PHE A 118 7.54 0.68 13.73
CA PHE A 118 7.15 2.09 13.86
C PHE A 118 7.62 2.70 15.18
N LEU A 119 7.42 2.01 16.30
CA LEU A 119 7.85 2.48 17.63
C LEU A 119 9.37 2.57 17.75
N ASN A 120 10.09 1.57 17.22
CA ASN A 120 11.56 1.60 17.19
C ASN A 120 12.07 2.76 16.33
N SER A 121 11.50 2.93 15.13
CA SER A 121 11.86 4.04 14.23
C SER A 121 11.60 5.40 14.87
N LYS A 122 10.45 5.57 15.54
CA LYS A 122 10.12 6.81 16.28
C LYS A 122 11.11 7.09 17.40
N THR A 123 11.52 6.07 18.14
CA THR A 123 12.50 6.20 19.24
C THR A 123 13.88 6.59 18.73
N ILE A 124 14.36 5.92 17.67
CA ILE A 124 15.62 6.23 17.01
C ILE A 124 15.60 7.68 16.49
N PHE A 125 14.54 8.06 15.79
CA PHE A 125 14.37 9.42 15.26
C PHE A 125 14.46 10.47 16.37
N PHE A 126 13.72 10.30 17.47
CA PHE A 126 13.74 11.26 18.57
C PHE A 126 15.12 11.35 19.25
N SER A 127 15.78 10.22 19.47
CA SER A 127 17.13 10.16 20.05
C SER A 127 18.16 10.88 19.16
N GLN A 128 18.15 10.61 17.86
CA GLN A 128 19.05 11.26 16.91
C GLN A 128 18.81 12.77 16.83
N ASN A 129 17.56 13.22 16.80
CA ASN A 129 17.23 14.66 16.81
C ASN A 129 17.71 15.37 18.08
N LYS A 130 17.59 14.72 19.25
CA LYS A 130 18.11 15.28 20.50
C LYS A 130 19.64 15.41 20.46
N SER A 131 20.33 14.38 19.96
CA SER A 131 21.79 14.41 19.78
C SER A 131 22.23 15.50 18.79
N LEU A 132 21.58 15.61 17.64
CA LEU A 132 21.85 16.63 16.63
C LEU A 132 21.64 18.04 17.18
N LYS A 133 20.55 18.28 17.90
CA LYS A 133 20.27 19.58 18.55
C LYS A 133 21.41 19.98 19.50
N ASN A 134 21.89 19.04 20.32
CA ASN A 134 22.99 19.29 21.26
C ASN A 134 24.32 19.57 20.54
N LYS A 135 24.63 18.83 19.47
CA LYS A 135 25.81 19.06 18.63
C LYS A 135 25.75 20.42 17.94
N LEU A 136 24.59 20.83 17.44
CA LEU A 136 24.41 22.12 16.80
C LEU A 136 24.53 23.28 17.80
N LEU A 137 23.94 23.14 19.00
CA LEU A 137 24.06 24.15 20.07
C LEU A 137 25.51 24.33 20.54
N SER A 138 26.24 23.24 20.74
CA SER A 138 27.65 23.29 21.14
C SER A 138 28.55 23.83 20.03
N GLY A 139 28.31 23.44 18.77
CA GLY A 139 29.00 24.01 17.61
C GLY A 139 28.74 25.52 17.47
N ASN A 140 27.50 25.96 17.65
CA ASN A 140 27.16 27.39 17.63
C ASN A 140 27.87 28.18 18.74
N LYS A 141 27.97 27.60 19.95
CA LYS A 141 28.73 28.21 21.06
C LYS A 141 30.21 28.37 20.70
N LEU A 142 30.82 27.36 20.06
CA LEU A 142 32.21 27.43 19.60
C LEU A 142 32.39 28.49 18.50
N CYS A 143 31.49 28.58 17.53
CA CYS A 143 31.51 29.66 16.53
C CYS A 143 31.43 31.04 17.18
N GLY A 144 30.60 31.22 18.21
CA GLY A 144 30.53 32.47 18.97
C GLY A 144 31.86 32.83 19.64
N ILE A 145 32.52 31.85 20.29
CA ILE A 145 33.84 32.06 20.90
C ILE A 145 34.87 32.45 19.85
N HIS A 146 34.96 31.71 18.73
CA HIS A 146 35.90 32.02 17.66
C HIS A 146 35.64 33.37 16.99
N ALA A 147 34.38 33.80 16.88
CA ALA A 147 34.06 35.13 16.39
C ALA A 147 34.57 36.22 17.34
N GLU A 148 34.41 36.05 18.66
CA GLU A 148 34.93 37.00 19.65
C GLU A 148 36.47 37.00 19.72
N GLU A 149 37.11 35.84 19.64
CA GLU A 149 38.58 35.73 19.50
C GLU A 149 39.08 36.44 18.25
N SER A 150 38.40 36.24 17.11
CA SER A 150 38.73 36.90 15.85
C SER A 150 38.60 38.42 15.97
N LYS A 151 37.56 38.93 16.65
CA LYS A 151 37.42 40.37 16.93
C LYS A 151 38.57 40.90 17.79
N LYS A 152 39.00 40.15 18.82
CA LYS A 152 40.14 40.52 19.66
C LYS A 152 41.45 40.58 18.87
N ILE A 153 41.74 39.55 18.08
CA ILE A 153 42.92 39.52 17.20
C ILE A 153 42.86 40.68 16.20
N GLN A 154 41.69 40.95 15.61
CA GLN A 154 41.52 42.07 14.69
C GLN A 154 41.75 43.43 15.36
N ALA A 155 41.28 43.61 16.61
CA ALA A 155 41.52 44.81 17.39
C ALA A 155 43.00 44.99 17.72
N GLN A 156 43.67 43.94 18.20
CA GLN A 156 45.10 43.94 18.45
C GLN A 156 45.90 44.28 17.18
N LEU A 157 45.54 43.71 16.04
CA LEU A 157 46.21 44.01 14.78
C LEU A 157 46.02 45.47 14.33
N LYS A 158 44.85 46.06 14.58
CA LYS A 158 44.61 47.50 14.33
C LYS A 158 45.51 48.34 15.24
N GLU A 159 45.59 48.02 16.53
CA GLU A 159 46.45 48.71 17.50
C GLU A 159 47.93 48.67 17.09
N PHE A 160 48.45 47.49 16.72
CA PHE A 160 49.82 47.35 16.20
C PHE A 160 50.08 48.22 14.96
N ARG A 161 49.11 48.37 14.06
CA ARG A 161 49.25 49.25 12.88
C ARG A 161 49.34 50.73 13.27
N TYR A 162 48.60 51.17 14.28
CA TYR A 162 48.69 52.55 14.77
C TYR A 162 49.99 52.80 15.53
N GLY A 163 50.42 51.87 16.40
CA GLY A 163 51.70 51.97 17.09
C GLY A 163 52.90 52.01 16.13
N LYS A 164 52.88 51.21 15.05
CA LYS A 164 53.92 51.27 14.01
C LYS A 164 53.99 52.64 13.32
N LYS A 165 52.84 53.26 13.02
CA LYS A 165 52.81 54.60 12.40
C LYS A 165 53.40 55.67 13.32
N ASP A 166 53.08 55.62 14.62
CA ASP A 166 53.64 56.54 15.61
C ASP A 166 55.16 56.37 15.73
N LEU A 167 55.66 55.13 15.76
CA LEU A 167 57.08 54.87 15.83
C LEU A 167 57.84 55.37 14.58
N ILE A 168 57.27 55.19 13.38
CA ILE A 168 57.83 55.75 12.14
C ILE A 168 57.86 57.28 12.19
N PHE A 169 56.79 57.91 12.70
CA PHE A 169 56.73 59.37 12.84
C PHE A 169 57.78 59.90 13.83
N LYS A 170 57.96 59.22 14.98
CA LYS A 170 59.00 59.56 15.95
C LYS A 170 60.41 59.38 15.38
N ALA A 171 60.66 58.29 14.65
CA ALA A 171 61.95 58.07 13.98
C ALA A 171 62.25 59.15 12.93
N GLN A 172 61.24 59.59 12.17
CA GLN A 172 61.38 60.69 11.23
C GLN A 172 61.71 62.01 11.95
N GLN A 173 61.00 62.35 13.03
CA GLN A 173 61.29 63.55 13.81
C GLN A 173 62.71 63.55 14.40
N LEU A 174 63.20 62.41 14.86
CA LEU A 174 64.57 62.27 15.36
C LEU A 174 65.58 62.48 14.25
N THR A 175 65.35 61.90 13.06
CA THR A 175 66.24 62.07 11.90
C THR A 175 66.31 63.53 11.46
N ASP A 176 65.17 64.22 11.39
CA ASP A 176 65.10 65.65 11.04
C ASP A 176 65.85 66.53 12.06
N LEU A 177 65.77 66.16 13.35
CA LEU A 177 66.48 66.84 14.43
C LEU A 177 67.99 66.61 14.36
N GLU A 178 68.42 65.36 14.14
CA GLU A 178 69.81 65.01 13.95
C GLU A 178 70.43 65.81 12.80
N GLN A 179 69.72 65.94 11.67
CA GLN A 179 70.16 66.75 10.54
C GLN A 179 70.29 68.23 10.92
N LYS A 180 69.29 68.81 11.61
CA LYS A 180 69.35 70.21 12.07
C LYS A 180 70.51 70.44 13.05
N LEU A 181 70.76 69.49 13.93
CA LEU A 181 71.86 69.56 14.90
C LEU A 181 73.23 69.44 14.21
N ALA A 182 73.35 68.59 13.19
CA ALA A 182 74.55 68.50 12.36
C ALA A 182 74.85 69.82 11.62
N ILE A 183 73.81 70.46 11.04
CA ILE A 183 73.96 71.77 10.39
C ILE A 183 74.34 72.86 11.41
N ALA A 184 73.71 72.88 12.59
CA ALA A 184 74.05 73.83 13.65
C ALA A 184 75.49 73.66 14.13
N LYS A 185 75.95 72.40 14.23
CA LYS A 185 77.34 72.06 14.57
C LYS A 185 78.32 72.57 13.51
N ASP A 186 78.07 72.31 12.22
CA ASP A 186 78.92 72.81 11.12
C ASP A 186 78.95 74.35 11.08
N LYS A 187 77.83 75.02 11.34
CA LYS A 187 77.77 76.49 11.46
C LYS A 187 78.56 77.01 12.66
N LEU A 188 78.46 76.35 13.81
CA LEU A 188 79.23 76.69 15.01
C LEU A 188 80.74 76.55 14.75
N GLU A 189 81.15 75.48 14.08
CA GLU A 189 82.55 75.21 13.71
C GLU A 189 83.08 76.30 12.76
N LYS A 190 82.28 76.74 11.79
CA LYS A 190 82.62 77.86 10.88
C LYS A 190 82.64 79.24 11.58
N ALA A 191 81.82 79.43 12.61
CA ALA A 191 81.77 80.65 13.41
C ALA A 191 82.88 80.73 14.48
N ALA A 192 83.74 79.71 14.58
CA ALA A 192 84.72 79.58 15.66
C ALA A 192 85.78 80.69 15.75
N LEU A 193 85.91 81.57 14.74
CA LEU A 193 86.82 82.72 14.79
C LEU A 193 86.23 83.98 15.47
N ASP A 194 84.90 84.08 15.63
CA ASP A 194 84.22 85.25 16.18
C ASP A 194 83.41 84.91 17.44
N LYS A 195 83.79 85.51 18.58
CA LYS A 195 83.24 85.18 19.91
C LYS A 195 81.74 85.49 20.04
N GLU A 196 81.24 86.50 19.34
CA GLU A 196 79.83 86.88 19.38
C GLU A 196 78.95 85.93 18.57
N SER A 197 79.44 85.50 17.39
CA SER A 197 78.79 84.48 16.57
C SER A 197 78.75 83.09 17.22
N GLN A 198 79.78 82.71 17.99
CA GLN A 198 79.79 81.46 18.78
C GLN A 198 78.67 81.44 19.84
N LEU A 199 78.51 82.52 20.60
CA LEU A 199 77.49 82.60 21.65
C LEU A 199 76.08 82.52 21.06
N LYS A 200 75.87 83.14 19.88
CA LYS A 200 74.60 83.07 19.15
C LYS A 200 74.31 81.65 18.64
N ALA A 201 75.27 80.99 18.00
CA ALA A 201 75.12 79.61 17.52
C ALA A 201 74.88 78.60 18.66
N LEU A 202 75.53 78.81 19.80
CA LEU A 202 75.29 78.01 21.01
C LEU A 202 73.87 78.20 21.55
N LYS A 203 73.41 79.46 21.65
CA LYS A 203 72.05 79.77 22.10
C LYS A 203 70.99 79.18 21.18
N GLU A 204 71.19 79.23 19.86
CA GLU A 204 70.31 78.61 18.86
C GLU A 204 70.30 77.08 18.97
N THR A 205 71.44 76.44 19.22
CA THR A 205 71.53 74.98 19.42
C THR A 205 70.80 74.55 20.70
N VAL A 206 71.02 75.26 21.81
CA VAL A 206 70.33 75.00 23.08
C VAL A 206 68.82 75.22 22.92
N GLN A 207 68.40 76.27 22.22
CA GLN A 207 66.99 76.53 21.93
C GLN A 207 66.38 75.42 21.07
N LEU A 208 67.08 74.94 20.04
CA LEU A 208 66.63 73.82 19.20
C LEU A 208 66.43 72.53 20.03
N CYS A 209 67.37 72.20 20.93
CA CYS A 209 67.23 71.06 21.83
C CYS A 209 66.04 71.23 22.79
N LEU A 210 65.90 72.40 23.42
CA LEU A 210 64.85 72.65 24.40
C LEU A 210 63.45 72.67 23.76
N SER A 211 63.31 73.28 22.59
CA SER A 211 62.05 73.29 21.83
C SER A 211 61.63 71.91 21.37
N SER A 212 62.57 71.02 21.02
CA SER A 212 62.23 69.64 20.66
C SER A 212 61.76 68.82 21.87
N VAL A 213 62.39 68.96 23.04
CA VAL A 213 61.96 68.26 24.25
C VAL A 213 60.55 68.71 24.69
N LEU A 214 60.24 70.00 24.56
CA LEU A 214 58.93 70.55 24.95
C LEU A 214 57.80 70.24 23.96
N HIS A 215 58.08 70.14 22.65
CA HIS A 215 57.04 69.84 21.65
C HIS A 215 56.72 68.33 21.54
N ASN A 216 57.50 67.47 22.18
CA ASN A 216 57.26 66.02 22.25
C ASN A 216 56.22 65.59 23.31
N GLN A 217 55.57 66.53 24.02
CA GLN A 217 54.39 66.22 24.82
C GLN A 217 53.13 66.19 23.94
N PRO A 218 52.36 65.07 23.93
CA PRO A 218 51.11 65.02 23.21
C PRO A 218 50.07 65.96 23.87
N PRO A 219 49.12 66.55 23.11
CA PRO A 219 47.94 67.16 23.71
C PRO A 219 47.23 66.12 24.58
N GLY A 220 47.09 66.43 25.87
CA GLY A 220 46.49 65.56 26.86
C GLY A 220 45.16 64.99 26.38
N THR A 221 45.14 63.67 26.18
CA THR A 221 43.90 62.93 26.06
C THR A 221 43.30 62.85 27.45
N ASN A 222 42.13 63.46 27.63
CA ASN A 222 41.40 63.59 28.87
C ASN A 222 41.45 62.34 29.76
N ILE A 223 42.11 62.47 30.90
CA ILE A 223 41.91 61.63 32.07
C ILE A 223 40.58 62.07 32.68
N ILE A 224 39.51 61.31 32.41
CA ILE A 224 38.32 61.34 33.27
C ILE A 224 38.70 60.63 34.56
N PRO A 225 38.54 61.26 35.74
CA PRO A 225 39.03 60.72 37.01
C PRO A 225 38.20 59.54 37.48
N SER A 226 38.90 58.50 37.95
CA SER A 226 38.33 57.38 38.67
C SER A 226 38.28 57.63 40.18
N LYS A 227 37.22 57.09 40.82
CA LYS A 227 37.02 56.66 42.24
C LYS A 227 36.21 57.58 43.18
N PRO A 228 35.56 57.06 44.25
CA PRO A 228 35.69 55.71 44.86
C PRO A 228 34.37 54.95 45.18
N THR A 229 34.54 53.67 45.55
CA THR A 229 33.55 52.78 46.17
C THR A 229 33.40 53.11 47.66
N GLU A 230 32.16 53.28 48.13
CA GLU A 230 31.75 53.11 49.54
C GLU A 230 30.41 52.35 49.59
N LYS A 231 30.36 51.31 50.45
CA LYS A 231 29.17 50.51 50.79
C LYS A 231 28.26 51.31 51.73
N LEU A 232 26.93 51.21 51.59
CA LEU A 232 26.01 50.70 52.62
C LEU A 232 24.51 50.90 52.29
N THR A 233 23.77 49.78 52.40
CA THR A 233 22.37 49.58 52.82
C THR A 233 21.15 50.02 51.98
N SER A 234 20.28 49.02 51.80
CA SER A 234 18.84 48.94 51.50
C SER A 234 17.94 50.18 51.65
N GLN A 235 16.89 50.29 50.81
CA GLN A 235 15.48 50.07 51.20
C GLN A 235 14.47 50.30 50.03
N VAL A 236 13.67 49.25 49.77
CA VAL A 236 12.24 49.18 49.38
C VAL A 236 11.52 50.43 48.83
N THR A 237 10.88 50.30 47.66
CA THR A 237 9.42 50.47 47.43
C THR A 237 8.99 49.98 46.04
N ASN A 238 7.72 49.61 45.97
CA ASN A 238 7.03 48.84 44.94
C ASN A 238 6.70 49.66 43.68
N ASP A 239 6.51 49.00 42.52
CA ASP A 239 5.17 48.82 41.93
C ASP A 239 5.21 48.36 40.46
N SER A 240 4.52 47.23 40.22
CA SER A 240 3.58 46.93 39.13
C SER A 240 3.73 47.59 37.76
N LYS A 241 3.89 46.79 36.70
CA LYS A 241 2.81 46.49 35.72
C LYS A 241 3.24 45.47 34.64
N VAL A 242 2.61 44.30 34.68
CA VAL A 242 2.50 43.23 33.66
C VAL A 242 1.53 43.77 32.56
N PRO A 243 1.59 43.42 31.25
CA PRO A 243 1.25 42.06 30.85
C PRO A 243 1.91 41.39 29.64
N PHE A 244 2.04 40.08 29.82
CA PHE A 244 2.05 39.03 28.81
C PHE A 244 0.95 39.21 27.75
N GLN A 245 1.26 38.83 26.50
CA GLN A 245 0.25 38.29 25.59
C GLN A 245 0.65 36.90 25.09
N VAL A 246 -0.24 35.95 25.37
CA VAL A 246 -0.42 34.67 24.70
C VAL A 246 -1.87 34.63 24.24
N THR A 247 -2.13 34.55 22.93
CA THR A 247 -3.19 33.77 22.24
C THR A 247 -3.15 34.14 20.75
N ASN A 248 -2.81 33.27 19.79
CA ASN A 248 -3.45 32.05 19.25
C ASN A 248 -4.38 32.29 18.03
N THR A 249 -4.13 31.46 17.00
CA THR A 249 -4.98 30.97 15.90
C THR A 249 -5.31 31.81 14.63
N LYS A 250 -5.25 31.03 13.52
CA LYS A 250 -5.90 31.12 12.19
C LYS A 250 -5.18 32.01 11.17
N SER A 251 -4.95 31.59 9.93
CA SER A 251 -5.28 30.40 9.14
C SER A 251 -4.52 30.52 7.83
N TRP A 252 -4.03 29.45 7.22
CA TRP A 252 -3.91 29.37 5.75
C TRP A 252 -4.23 27.94 5.31
N LYS A 253 -5.31 27.82 4.52
CA LYS A 253 -5.63 26.65 3.73
C LYS A 253 -5.07 26.88 2.31
N ASN A 254 -4.63 25.76 1.72
CA ASN A 254 -4.41 25.47 0.30
C ASN A 254 -3.17 26.06 -0.38
N MET A 255 -2.15 25.21 -0.54
CA MET A 255 -1.68 24.80 -1.87
C MET A 255 -1.31 23.31 -1.81
N GLY A 256 -1.86 22.54 -2.75
CA GLY A 256 -1.55 21.13 -2.93
C GLY A 256 -0.21 20.93 -3.63
N SER A 257 0.34 19.72 -3.47
CA SER A 257 1.15 18.94 -4.43
C SER A 257 1.88 17.86 -3.64
N ASN A 258 1.49 16.60 -3.85
CA ASN A 258 2.26 15.43 -3.40
C ASN A 258 3.64 15.41 -4.08
N PRO A 259 4.61 14.72 -3.49
CA PRO A 259 5.30 13.72 -4.29
C PRO A 259 5.23 12.33 -3.65
N VAL A 260 4.50 11.45 -4.32
CA VAL A 260 4.65 10.00 -4.23
C VAL A 260 5.99 9.68 -4.90
N PHE A 261 6.90 9.05 -4.17
CA PHE A 261 8.07 8.41 -4.78
C PHE A 261 7.62 7.05 -5.30
N ASP A 262 7.49 6.95 -6.62
CA ASP A 262 7.35 5.68 -7.33
C ASP A 262 8.63 4.86 -7.19
N ILE A 263 8.51 3.66 -6.62
CA ILE A 263 9.48 2.58 -6.80
C ILE A 263 8.79 1.53 -7.67
N ASP A 264 9.27 1.52 -8.89
CA ASP A 264 9.19 0.51 -9.94
C ASP A 264 8.79 -0.90 -9.46
N SER A 265 7.68 -1.41 -10.02
CA SER A 265 7.32 -2.82 -9.98
C SER A 265 7.11 -3.28 -11.41
N THR A 266 8.05 -4.07 -11.90
CA THR A 266 7.95 -4.84 -13.15
C THR A 266 6.71 -5.75 -13.18
N PRO A 267 6.12 -6.00 -14.36
CA PRO A 267 4.82 -6.64 -14.50
C PRO A 267 4.89 -8.17 -14.40
N VAL A 268 3.95 -8.76 -13.66
CA VAL A 268 3.61 -10.19 -13.75
C VAL A 268 2.57 -10.36 -14.86
N PRO A 269 2.70 -11.34 -15.77
CA PRO A 269 1.80 -11.47 -16.92
C PRO A 269 0.41 -11.95 -16.50
N VAL A 270 -0.60 -11.24 -16.97
CA VAL A 270 -2.01 -11.65 -16.93
C VAL A 270 -2.21 -12.76 -17.95
N PHE A 271 -2.47 -13.99 -17.47
CA PHE A 271 -3.02 -15.04 -18.30
C PHE A 271 -4.50 -14.71 -18.60
N SER A 272 -4.76 -14.55 -19.89
CA SER A 272 -6.08 -14.40 -20.51
C SER A 272 -6.93 -15.66 -20.27
N ALA A 273 -8.13 -15.49 -19.74
CA ALA A 273 -9.21 -16.46 -19.85
C ALA A 273 -10.31 -15.83 -20.71
N GLY A 274 -10.41 -16.32 -21.95
CA GLY A 274 -11.45 -15.95 -22.90
C GLY A 274 -12.82 -16.47 -22.48
N SER A 275 -13.82 -15.64 -22.78
CA SER A 275 -15.08 -15.97 -23.47
C SER A 275 -15.76 -17.31 -23.14
N ASN A 276 -16.97 -17.26 -22.58
CA ASN A 276 -18.17 -17.76 -23.28
C ASN A 276 -19.48 -17.48 -22.54
N LEU A 277 -20.40 -16.87 -23.30
CA LEU A 277 -21.86 -17.05 -23.32
C LEU A 277 -22.64 -17.10 -21.98
N VAL A 278 -23.29 -15.98 -21.66
CA VAL A 278 -24.52 -15.97 -20.86
C VAL A 278 -25.69 -16.19 -21.83
N CYS A 279 -26.23 -17.41 -21.84
CA CYS A 279 -27.47 -17.73 -22.55
C CYS A 279 -28.67 -17.15 -21.80
N VAL A 280 -29.46 -16.35 -22.53
CA VAL A 280 -30.84 -15.99 -22.22
C VAL A 280 -31.73 -17.18 -22.54
N LEU A 281 -32.36 -17.77 -21.54
CA LEU A 281 -33.56 -18.60 -21.71
C LEU A 281 -34.50 -18.34 -20.52
N SER A 282 -35.31 -17.29 -20.66
CA SER A 282 -36.56 -17.16 -19.91
C SER A 282 -37.64 -17.94 -20.66
N SER A 283 -38.36 -18.73 -19.87
CA SER A 283 -39.31 -19.75 -20.24
C SER A 283 -40.52 -19.24 -21.02
N ASN A 284 -40.85 -19.95 -22.10
CA ASN A 284 -42.19 -20.05 -22.66
C ASN A 284 -42.56 -21.54 -22.64
N LEU A 285 -43.31 -21.95 -21.61
CA LEU A 285 -44.29 -23.04 -21.55
C LEU A 285 -44.76 -23.22 -20.10
#